data_AF-A0A1Y3A5F8-F1
#
_entry.id   AF-A0A1Y3A5F8-F1
#
_cell.length_a   1.000
_cell.length_b   1.000
_cell.length_c   1.000
_cell.angle_alpha   90.00
_cell.angle_beta   90.00
_cell.angle_gamma   90.00
#
_symmetry.space_group_name_H-M   'P 1'
#
loop_
_entity.id
_entity.type
_entity.pdbx_description
1 polymer ?
#
loop_
_entity_poly.entity_id
_entity_poly.type
_entity_poly.pdbx_seq_one_letter_code
_entity_poly.pdbx_strand_id
1 'polypeptide(L)' 'MKRARSRSSPPLVSRATAIDEPAFAAAFDALPSPRTTWSAPDDALVVGGGAATTLTASGSDRFAAIREAA' A
#
# COMPACT_ATOMS: atom_id res chain seq x y z
N MET A 1 3.25 23.99 15.87
CA MET A 1 1.81 24.08 15.56
C MET A 1 1.30 22.67 15.28
N LYS A 2 0.33 22.16 16.05
CA LYS A 2 -0.24 20.82 15.86
C LYS A 2 -1.28 20.92 14.74
N ARG A 3 -1.03 20.35 13.54
CA ARG A 3 -2.04 20.33 12.46
C ARG A 3 -3.30 19.65 12.98
N ALA A 4 -4.45 20.31 12.83
CA ALA A 4 -5.75 19.70 13.10
C ALA A 4 -5.91 18.52 12.13
N ARG A 5 -6.12 17.30 12.65
CA ARG A 5 -6.52 16.17 11.80
C ARG A 5 -7.85 16.55 11.15
N SER A 6 -7.87 16.59 9.82
CA SER A 6 -9.10 16.78 9.05
C SER A 6 -10.14 15.75 9.53
N ARG A 7 -11.33 16.22 9.90
CA ARG A 7 -12.44 15.37 10.31
C ARG A 7 -13.16 14.90 9.04
N SER A 8 -13.37 13.58 8.96
CA SER A 8 -14.00 12.81 7.86
C SER A 8 -13.05 12.30 6.76
N SER A 9 -12.01 11.53 7.13
CA SER A 9 -11.58 10.43 6.25
C SER A 9 -12.61 9.30 6.35
N PRO A 10 -12.94 8.62 5.23
CA PRO A 10 -13.67 7.36 5.29
C PRO A 10 -13.02 6.42 6.32
N PRO A 11 -13.81 5.60 7.05
CA PRO A 11 -13.24 4.69 8.02
C PRO A 11 -12.31 3.70 7.32
N LEU A 12 -11.09 3.52 7.85
CA LEU A 12 -10.22 2.42 7.43
C LEU A 12 -10.84 1.11 7.92
N VAL A 13 -11.23 0.25 6.99
CA VAL A 13 -11.79 -1.06 7.29
C VAL A 13 -10.79 -2.12 6.88
N SER A 14 -10.37 -2.97 7.84
CA SER A 14 -9.55 -4.14 7.60
C SER A 14 -10.39 -5.40 7.78
N ARG A 15 -10.28 -6.35 6.86
CA ARG A 15 -10.93 -7.67 6.91
C ARG A 15 -9.92 -8.71 6.42
N ALA A 16 -9.81 -9.80 7.16
CA ALA A 16 -8.95 -10.92 6.81
C ALA A 16 -9.68 -12.23 7.10
N THR A 17 -9.35 -13.26 6.31
CA THR A 17 -9.78 -14.64 6.53
C THR A 17 -8.64 -15.57 6.16
N ALA A 18 -8.55 -16.71 6.82
CA ALA A 18 -7.67 -17.79 6.38
C ALA A 18 -8.19 -18.36 5.05
N ILE A 19 -7.26 -18.73 4.17
CA ILE A 19 -7.50 -19.41 2.89
C ILE A 19 -6.43 -20.48 2.70
N ASP A 20 -6.69 -21.45 1.82
CA ASP A 20 -5.64 -22.34 1.33
C ASP A 20 -4.61 -21.52 0.56
N GLU A 21 -3.33 -21.83 0.74
CA GLU A 21 -2.23 -21.07 0.13
C GLU A 21 -2.27 -21.22 -1.41
N PRO A 22 -2.51 -20.13 -2.16
CA PRO A 22 -2.49 -20.19 -3.60
C PRO A 22 -1.06 -20.21 -4.13
N ALA A 23 -0.86 -20.75 -5.33
CA ALA A 23 0.39 -20.54 -6.05
C ALA A 23 0.63 -19.02 -6.26
N PHE A 24 1.84 -18.55 -5.98
CA PHE A 24 2.20 -17.14 -6.05
C PHE A 24 1.75 -16.46 -7.36
N ALA A 25 2.06 -17.08 -8.51
CA ALA A 25 1.73 -16.52 -9.81
C ALA A 25 0.21 -16.34 -9.98
N ALA A 26 -0.59 -17.29 -9.52
CA ALA A 26 -2.04 -17.21 -9.59
C ALA A 26 -2.59 -16.04 -8.73
N ALA A 27 -2.03 -15.84 -7.53
CA ALA A 27 -2.41 -14.72 -6.68
C ALA A 27 -1.97 -13.37 -7.28
N PHE A 28 -0.76 -13.29 -7.83
CA PHE A 28 -0.21 -12.07 -8.42
C PHE A 28 -0.96 -11.65 -9.70
N ASP A 29 -1.36 -12.60 -10.54
CA ASP A 29 -2.08 -12.31 -11.79
C ASP A 29 -3.57 -12.01 -11.59
N ALA A 30 -4.16 -12.46 -10.50
CA ALA A 30 -5.54 -12.14 -10.15
C ALA A 30 -5.73 -10.68 -9.66
N LEU A 31 -4.66 -10.00 -9.27
CA LEU A 31 -4.71 -8.66 -8.69
C LEU A 31 -4.72 -7.54 -9.76
N PRO A 32 -5.48 -6.45 -9.54
CA PRO A 32 -5.46 -5.30 -10.45
C PRO A 32 -4.11 -4.60 -10.43
N SER A 33 -3.75 -3.97 -11.57
CA SER A 33 -2.58 -3.09 -11.62
C SER A 33 -2.83 -1.75 -10.90
N PRO A 34 -1.79 -1.11 -10.32
CA PRO A 34 -0.41 -1.58 -10.20
C PRO A 34 -0.28 -2.74 -9.20
N ARG A 35 0.71 -3.60 -9.42
CA ARG A 35 0.99 -4.77 -8.56
C ARG A 35 2.29 -4.56 -7.79
N THR A 36 2.30 -4.91 -6.51
CA THR A 36 3.46 -4.79 -5.62
C THR A 36 3.69 -6.11 -4.90
N THR A 37 4.95 -6.50 -4.76
CA THR A 37 5.38 -7.68 -4.02
C THR A 37 6.44 -7.28 -3.01
N TRP A 38 6.32 -7.77 -1.80
CA TRP A 38 7.33 -7.60 -0.76
C TRP A 38 7.61 -8.93 -0.08
N SER A 39 8.89 -9.28 0.03
CA SER A 39 9.38 -10.48 0.68
C SER A 39 10.59 -10.09 1.52
N ALA A 40 10.39 -9.93 2.83
CA ALA A 40 11.51 -9.76 3.76
C ALA A 40 12.04 -11.14 4.20
N PRO A 41 13.33 -11.24 4.59
CA PRO A 41 13.84 -12.43 5.23
C PRO A 41 13.01 -12.77 6.48
N ASP A 42 12.62 -14.03 6.62
CA ASP A 42 11.88 -14.57 7.77
C ASP A 42 10.50 -13.92 8.04
N ASP A 43 9.94 -13.19 7.07
CA ASP A 43 8.63 -12.54 7.17
C ASP A 43 7.64 -13.10 6.13
N ALA A 44 6.36 -12.71 6.25
CA ALA A 44 5.33 -13.09 5.31
C ALA A 44 5.55 -12.48 3.92
N LEU A 45 5.27 -13.26 2.87
CA LEU A 45 5.12 -12.73 1.52
C LEU A 45 3.86 -11.85 1.44
N VAL A 46 4.04 -10.60 1.03
CA VAL A 46 2.94 -9.67 0.81
C VAL A 46 2.79 -9.41 -0.69
N VAL A 47 1.58 -9.60 -1.20
CA VAL A 47 1.19 -9.24 -2.57
C VAL A 47 0.02 -8.25 -2.50
N GLY A 48 0.16 -7.12 -3.20
CA GLY A 48 -0.84 -6.06 -3.25
C GLY A 48 -1.18 -5.67 -4.68
N GLY A 49 -2.45 -5.31 -4.91
CA GLY A 49 -2.97 -4.85 -6.20
C GLY A 49 -3.74 -3.55 -6.06
N GLY A 50 -3.68 -2.74 -7.11
CA GLY A 50 -4.32 -1.43 -7.17
C GLY A 50 -3.58 -0.39 -6.32
N ALA A 51 -4.08 0.85 -6.40
CA ALA A 51 -3.60 1.94 -5.56
C ALA A 51 -4.79 2.82 -5.17
N ALA A 52 -5.02 3.02 -3.87
CA ALA A 52 -6.02 3.98 -3.40
C ALA A 52 -5.59 5.43 -3.66
N THR A 53 -4.28 5.68 -3.64
CA THR A 53 -3.66 6.93 -4.04
C THR A 53 -2.26 6.64 -4.59
N THR A 54 -1.78 7.47 -5.52
CA THR A 54 -0.43 7.38 -6.06
C THR A 54 0.28 8.69 -5.81
N LEU A 55 1.42 8.63 -5.12
CA LEU A 55 2.25 9.79 -4.81
C LEU A 55 3.51 9.72 -5.65
N THR A 56 3.80 10.80 -6.38
CA THR A 56 4.98 10.90 -7.25
C THR A 56 5.83 12.09 -6.83
N ALA A 57 7.12 11.88 -6.62
CA ALA A 57 8.08 12.95 -6.39
C ALA A 57 9.46 12.55 -6.94
N SER A 58 10.17 13.54 -7.46
CA SER A 58 11.51 13.42 -8.04
C SER A 58 12.52 14.27 -7.26
N GLY A 59 13.82 14.02 -7.45
CA GLY A 59 14.87 14.80 -6.79
C GLY A 59 15.35 14.23 -5.45
N SER A 60 16.33 14.90 -4.85
CA SER A 60 16.93 14.52 -3.56
C SER A 60 15.99 14.78 -2.37
N ASP A 61 15.08 15.75 -2.50
CA ASP A 61 14.09 16.17 -1.51
C ASP A 61 12.72 15.48 -1.67
N ARG A 62 12.58 14.52 -2.60
CA ARG A 62 11.33 13.84 -2.95
C ARG A 62 10.49 13.36 -1.75
N PHE A 63 11.13 12.89 -0.68
CA PHE A 63 10.43 12.44 0.51
C PHE A 63 9.89 13.59 1.36
N ALA A 64 10.60 14.73 1.40
CA ALA A 64 10.09 15.93 2.05
C ALA A 64 8.89 16.49 1.27
N ALA A 65 8.99 16.55 -0.07
CA ALA A 65 7.90 16.98 -0.94
C ALA A 65 6.62 16.14 -0.73
N ILE A 66 6.74 14.81 -0.67
CA ILE A 66 5.59 13.93 -0.37
C ILE A 66 5.00 14.22 1.02
N ARG A 67 5.84 14.43 2.03
CA ARG A 67 5.38 14.69 3.41
C ARG A 67 4.64 16.02 3.54
N GLU A 68 5.04 17.04 2.80
CA GLU A 68 4.38 18.36 2.81
C GLU A 68 3.03 18.35 2.08
N ALA A 69 2.91 17.51 1.05
CA ALA A 69 1.68 17.35 0.26
C ALA A 69 0.59 16.52 0.94
N ALA A 70 0.94 15.75 1.98
CA ALA A 70 0.02 14.93 2.79
C ALA A 70 -0.63 15.71 3.96
#